data_AF-A0A087DCS3-F1
#
_entry.id   AF-A0A087DCS3-F1
#
_cell.length_a   1.000
_cell.length_b   1.000
_cell.length_c   1.000
_cell.angle_alpha   90.00
_cell.angle_beta   90.00
_cell.angle_gamma   90.00
#
_symmetry.space_group_name_H-M   'P 1'
#
loop_
_entity.id
_entity.type
_entity.pdbx_description
1 polymer ?
#
loop_
_entity_poly.entity_id
_entity_poly.type
_entity_poly.pdbx_seq_one_letter_code
_entity_poly.pdbx_strand_id
1 'polypeptide(L)'
;MTEHNDDCRVDRQAMRYSTKYTYRTHWEERFLVFTISCDEVKLYGLPYGSRTERLLDEAQHMVAYKVAHDLERNLKAPQAAHPENGTMITCESRMLAMSQALQHQIPFEPVYDATFTADEQRILSSRLHWDPSDIALVSGHDELSPNSESMIIGLLDDLCRSLMAVFIGVAAKQRQRGNEAEAAAMDRIRYDVEDQYLHLDLSHRSAKIDAIHRFLRLYAYYERILCAGELSSLANISDDERWKLMTVQPTLPMLHDYFATMERSCMQLSQVLQSSMPWALMMLDMPQGWSVRFGGELIDDMQAIIDAGLDGFRLEQVKEKWGKLCVSFDDDPWDAVDHRERDESWMRLADVMRALLSCYQGLSGRTCIRCGSWHDVRTSVDGWIYPICRRCQYTDSALSQTDFNEVWDSMVKMADNIVSLTSWADIFIPKMRDLKLKHAHIHKLLQLCDEGRRRFA
;
A
#
# COMPACT_ATOMS: atom_id res chain seq x y z
N MET A 1 55.15 -15.17 -1.65
CA MET A 1 54.19 -14.05 -1.59
C MET A 1 53.52 -14.13 -0.24
N THR A 2 54.02 -13.37 0.72
CA THR A 2 53.45 -13.22 2.06
C THR A 2 52.30 -12.23 1.97
N GLU A 3 51.09 -12.69 2.27
CA GLU A 3 49.92 -11.81 2.47
C GLU A 3 50.22 -10.88 3.65
N HIS A 4 50.57 -9.63 3.36
CA HIS A 4 50.45 -8.54 4.31
C HIS A 4 48.96 -8.21 4.45
N ASN A 5 48.30 -8.88 5.40
CA ASN A 5 47.08 -8.37 6.02
C ASN A 5 47.47 -7.20 6.93
N ASP A 6 47.87 -6.08 6.32
CA ASP A 6 47.78 -4.79 7.00
C ASP A 6 46.30 -4.41 6.97
N ASP A 7 45.60 -4.79 8.03
CA ASP A 7 44.30 -4.23 8.41
C ASP A 7 44.50 -2.72 8.57
N CYS A 8 44.37 -1.99 7.47
CA CYS A 8 44.31 -0.54 7.43
C CYS A 8 43.07 -0.12 8.23
N ARG A 9 43.25 0.07 9.54
CA ARG A 9 42.25 0.71 10.39
C ARG A 9 42.02 2.11 9.86
N VAL A 10 41.00 2.25 9.02
CA VAL A 10 40.53 3.55 8.54
C VAL A 10 40.19 4.39 9.77
N ASP A 11 40.78 5.58 9.85
CA ASP A 11 40.55 6.50 10.96
C ASP A 11 39.04 6.76 11.12
N ARG A 12 38.51 6.49 12.32
CA ARG A 12 37.10 6.73 12.67
C ARG A 12 36.68 8.18 12.39
N GLN A 13 37.60 9.13 12.51
CA GLN A 13 37.34 10.53 12.20
C GLN A 13 37.14 10.73 10.70
N ALA A 14 37.92 10.07 9.85
CA ALA A 14 37.78 10.14 8.40
C ALA A 14 36.46 9.49 7.91
N MET A 15 36.05 8.36 8.50
CA MET A 15 34.73 7.76 8.21
C MET A 15 33.56 8.66 8.62
N ARG A 16 33.69 9.44 9.70
CA ARG A 16 32.65 10.42 10.08
C ARG A 16 32.51 11.56 9.09
N TYR A 17 33.56 11.90 8.34
CA TYR A 17 33.47 12.86 7.25
C TYR A 17 32.85 12.23 6.01
N SER A 18 33.30 11.03 5.62
CA SER A 18 32.82 10.39 4.38
C SER A 18 31.32 10.10 4.39
N THR A 19 30.73 9.75 5.54
CA THR A 19 29.28 9.51 5.65
C THR A 19 28.41 10.78 5.53
N LYS A 20 29.02 11.97 5.61
CA LYS A 20 28.33 13.27 5.47
C LYS A 20 28.45 13.89 4.08
N TYR A 21 29.26 13.30 3.21
CA TYR A 21 29.48 13.77 1.86
C TYR A 21 28.36 13.32 0.92
N THR A 22 28.34 13.93 -0.26
CA THR A 22 27.29 13.69 -1.26
C THR A 22 27.83 12.76 -2.33
N TYR A 23 27.07 11.69 -2.60
CA TYR A 23 27.45 10.70 -3.59
C TYR A 23 26.46 10.68 -4.74
N ARG A 24 26.98 10.58 -5.96
CA ARG A 24 26.19 10.46 -7.19
C ARG A 24 26.36 9.07 -7.76
N THR A 25 25.23 8.36 -7.84
CA THR A 25 25.16 7.07 -8.52
C THR A 25 24.82 7.31 -9.98
N HIS A 26 25.62 6.74 -10.87
CA HIS A 26 25.41 6.77 -12.31
C HIS A 26 25.23 5.35 -12.83
N TRP A 27 24.27 5.17 -13.73
CA TRP A 27 24.15 3.96 -14.51
C TRP A 27 25.02 4.07 -15.78
N GLU A 28 25.90 3.10 -16.01
CA GLU A 28 26.77 3.05 -17.18
C GLU A 28 26.31 1.93 -18.11
N GLU A 29 25.53 2.33 -19.13
CA GLU A 29 24.89 1.42 -20.08
C GLU A 29 25.90 0.61 -20.90
N ARG A 30 27.12 1.10 -21.11
CA ARG A 30 28.11 0.34 -21.89
C ARG A 30 28.59 -0.92 -21.17
N PHE A 31 28.64 -0.87 -19.84
CA PHE A 31 29.22 -1.94 -19.03
C PHE A 31 28.19 -2.66 -18.16
N LEU A 32 26.94 -2.19 -18.18
CA LEU A 32 25.83 -2.73 -17.38
C LEU A 32 26.13 -2.71 -15.88
N VAL A 33 26.76 -1.62 -15.43
CA VAL A 33 27.17 -1.43 -14.03
C VAL A 33 26.79 -0.04 -13.55
N PHE A 34 26.64 0.08 -12.24
CA PHE A 34 26.62 1.37 -11.57
C PHE A 34 28.04 1.83 -11.29
N THR A 35 28.21 3.14 -11.24
CA THR A 35 29.40 3.80 -10.70
C THR A 35 28.97 4.81 -9.66
N ILE A 36 29.80 5.03 -8.64
CA ILE A 36 29.53 6.05 -7.61
C ILE A 36 30.68 7.04 -7.55
N SER A 37 30.34 8.32 -7.66
CA SER A 37 31.25 9.44 -7.46
C SER A 37 30.90 10.22 -6.19
N CYS A 38 31.85 10.98 -5.66
CA CYS A 38 31.67 11.87 -4.52
C CYS A 38 31.89 13.32 -4.98
N ASP A 39 30.96 14.21 -4.65
CA ASP A 39 31.00 15.61 -5.10
C ASP A 39 32.18 16.36 -4.44
N GLU A 40 32.55 15.99 -3.22
CA GLU A 40 33.60 16.65 -2.42
C GLU A 40 35.00 16.08 -2.65
N VAL A 41 35.11 14.80 -3.01
CA VAL A 41 36.39 14.08 -3.12
C VAL A 41 36.49 13.38 -4.46
N LYS A 42 37.48 13.80 -5.27
CA LYS A 42 37.82 13.11 -6.51
C LYS A 42 38.50 11.78 -6.22
N LEU A 43 37.79 10.69 -6.49
CA LEU A 43 38.32 9.33 -6.43
C LEU A 43 39.04 8.97 -7.74
N TYR A 44 40.20 8.32 -7.63
CA TYR A 44 40.88 7.71 -8.77
C TYR A 44 40.42 6.25 -8.89
N GLY A 45 39.72 5.93 -9.99
CA GLY A 45 39.06 4.64 -10.18
C GLY A 45 37.74 4.56 -9.41
N LEU A 46 36.65 5.00 -10.03
CA LEU A 46 35.33 4.92 -9.40
C LEU A 46 34.99 3.44 -9.16
N PRO A 47 34.47 3.09 -7.97
CA PRO A 47 33.96 1.76 -7.76
C PRO A 47 32.83 1.51 -8.76
N TYR A 48 32.85 0.34 -9.39
CA TYR A 48 31.84 -0.08 -10.34
C TYR A 48 31.34 -1.48 -10.04
N GLY A 49 30.07 -1.74 -10.32
CA GLY A 49 29.46 -3.03 -10.06
C GLY A 49 27.95 -2.98 -10.21
N SER A 50 27.29 -4.12 -10.05
CA SER A 50 25.83 -4.14 -10.02
C SER A 50 25.29 -3.53 -8.72
N ARG A 51 25.94 -3.71 -7.57
CA ARG A 51 25.31 -3.42 -6.26
C ARG A 51 25.54 -1.98 -5.77
N THR A 52 24.56 -1.09 -5.91
CA THR A 52 24.71 0.33 -5.54
C THR A 52 25.04 0.57 -4.07
N GLU A 53 24.54 -0.25 -3.14
CA GLU A 53 24.80 -0.15 -1.70
C GLU A 53 26.26 -0.50 -1.40
N ARG A 54 26.73 -1.63 -1.91
CA ARG A 54 28.13 -2.05 -1.75
C ARG A 54 29.08 -1.04 -2.39
N LEU A 55 28.72 -0.51 -3.56
CA LEU A 55 29.51 0.54 -4.21
C LEU A 55 29.52 1.83 -3.39
N LEU A 56 28.45 2.13 -2.66
CA LEU A 56 28.38 3.32 -1.81
C LEU A 56 29.30 3.12 -0.60
N ASP A 57 29.25 1.95 0.03
CA ASP A 57 30.15 1.60 1.12
C ASP A 57 31.61 1.62 0.66
N GLU A 58 31.92 1.01 -0.49
CA GLU A 58 33.25 1.03 -1.08
C GLU A 58 33.70 2.47 -1.40
N ALA A 59 32.83 3.29 -2.00
CA ALA A 59 33.10 4.70 -2.26
C ALA A 59 33.36 5.47 -0.96
N GLN A 60 32.56 5.26 0.09
CA GLN A 60 32.74 5.91 1.39
C GLN A 60 34.07 5.51 2.06
N HIS A 61 34.49 4.25 1.93
CA HIS A 61 35.79 3.78 2.42
C HIS A 61 36.95 4.40 1.62
N MET A 62 36.82 4.46 0.28
CA MET A 62 37.82 5.10 -0.58
C MET A 62 37.95 6.60 -0.26
N VAL A 63 36.82 7.30 -0.06
CA VAL A 63 36.78 8.70 0.36
C VAL A 63 37.42 8.86 1.74
N ALA A 64 37.08 8.02 2.71
CA ALA A 64 37.65 8.10 4.04
C ALA A 64 39.15 7.86 4.05
N TYR A 65 39.64 6.88 3.27
CA TYR A 65 41.07 6.65 3.10
C TYR A 65 41.77 7.90 2.54
N LYS A 66 41.19 8.53 1.52
CA LYS A 66 41.71 9.75 0.94
C LYS A 66 41.72 10.93 1.93
N VAL A 67 40.63 11.10 2.69
CA VAL A 67 40.52 12.14 3.73
C VAL A 67 41.54 11.91 4.85
N ALA A 68 41.71 10.66 5.31
CA ALA A 68 42.71 10.31 6.33
C ALA A 68 44.11 10.67 5.86
N HIS A 69 44.48 10.28 4.64
CA HIS A 69 45.78 10.60 4.05
C HIS A 69 46.01 12.12 3.89
N ASP A 70 44.97 12.90 3.56
CA ASP A 70 45.08 14.35 3.46
C ASP A 70 45.25 15.00 4.86
N LEU A 71 44.54 14.50 5.88
CA LEU A 71 44.70 14.93 7.27
C LEU A 71 46.11 14.63 7.82
N GLU A 72 46.68 13.46 7.52
CA GLU A 72 48.06 13.09 7.89
C GLU A 72 49.10 14.06 7.31
N ARG A 73 48.81 14.66 6.16
CA ARG A 73 49.64 15.69 5.52
C ARG A 73 49.35 17.10 6.01
N ASN A 74 48.60 17.24 7.11
CA ASN A 74 48.13 18.52 7.66
C ASN A 74 47.29 19.35 6.67
N LEU A 75 46.65 18.71 5.69
CA LEU A 75 45.67 19.37 4.84
C LEU A 75 44.30 19.38 5.54
N LYS A 76 43.47 20.38 5.23
CA LYS A 76 42.11 20.44 5.77
C LYS A 76 41.22 19.43 5.03
N ALA A 77 40.40 18.70 5.78
CA ALA A 77 39.33 17.89 5.19
C ALA A 77 38.39 18.79 4.36
N PRO A 78 37.92 18.32 3.19
CA PRO A 78 36.90 19.02 2.42
C PRO A 78 35.65 19.31 3.25
N GLN A 79 34.98 20.42 2.96
CA GLN A 79 33.66 20.67 3.53
C GLN A 79 32.62 19.93 2.71
N ALA A 80 31.60 19.37 3.38
CA ALA A 80 30.45 18.78 2.71
C ALA A 80 29.80 19.84 1.78
N ALA A 81 29.57 19.48 0.53
CA ALA A 81 28.92 20.36 -0.45
C ALA A 81 27.46 20.63 -0.05
N HIS A 82 26.83 19.64 0.59
CA HIS A 82 25.44 19.67 1.02
C HIS A 82 25.31 19.22 2.49
N PRO A 83 25.69 20.07 3.48
CA PRO A 83 25.78 19.66 4.88
C PRO A 83 24.44 19.25 5.52
N GLU A 84 23.32 19.76 5.02
CA GLU A 84 21.97 19.43 5.54
C GLU A 84 21.28 18.33 4.73
N ASN A 85 21.63 18.18 3.45
CA ASN A 85 20.83 17.38 2.50
C ASN A 85 21.63 16.30 1.77
N GLY A 86 22.93 16.14 2.03
CA GLY A 86 23.80 15.21 1.27
C GLY A 86 23.31 13.76 1.27
N THR A 87 22.79 13.26 2.40
CA THR A 87 22.23 11.91 2.51
C THR A 87 20.98 11.73 1.66
N MET A 88 20.09 12.72 1.66
CA MET A 88 18.87 12.70 0.84
C MET A 88 19.22 12.74 -0.64
N ILE A 89 20.11 13.64 -1.07
CA ILE A 89 20.57 13.75 -2.47
C ILE A 89 21.24 12.44 -2.93
N THR A 90 22.03 11.81 -2.06
CA THR A 90 22.66 10.51 -2.33
C THR A 90 21.60 9.43 -2.55
N CYS A 91 20.57 9.39 -1.70
CA CYS A 91 19.47 8.44 -1.83
C CYS A 91 18.69 8.67 -3.14
N GLU A 92 18.32 9.92 -3.45
CA GLU A 92 17.63 10.29 -4.69
C GLU A 92 18.44 9.92 -5.94
N SER A 93 19.74 10.20 -5.94
CA SER A 93 20.63 9.85 -7.05
C SER A 93 20.67 8.33 -7.27
N ARG A 94 20.72 7.55 -6.20
CA ARG A 94 20.71 6.08 -6.28
C ARG A 94 19.40 5.56 -6.83
N MET A 95 18.28 6.05 -6.31
CA MET A 95 16.93 5.70 -6.80
C MET A 95 16.75 6.03 -8.27
N LEU A 96 17.23 7.19 -8.72
CA LEU A 96 17.17 7.60 -10.13
C LEU A 96 17.97 6.65 -11.01
N ALA A 97 19.21 6.30 -10.62
CA ALA A 97 20.04 5.36 -11.37
C ALA A 97 19.40 3.96 -11.43
N MET A 98 18.83 3.47 -10.33
CA MET A 98 18.12 2.19 -10.29
C MET A 98 16.90 2.21 -11.21
N SER A 99 16.13 3.31 -11.20
CA SER A 99 15.00 3.50 -12.11
C SER A 99 15.43 3.48 -13.58
N GLN A 100 16.54 4.13 -13.92
CA GLN A 100 17.13 4.08 -15.26
C GLN A 100 17.49 2.64 -15.65
N ALA A 101 18.22 1.92 -14.80
CA ALA A 101 18.60 0.53 -15.08
C ALA A 101 17.38 -0.39 -15.28
N LEU A 102 16.31 -0.21 -14.50
CA LEU A 102 15.05 -0.95 -14.65
C LEU A 102 14.36 -0.68 -15.99
N GLN A 103 14.42 0.56 -16.50
CA GLN A 103 13.88 0.90 -17.83
C GLN A 103 14.57 0.11 -18.96
N HIS A 104 15.82 -0.32 -18.75
CA HIS A 104 16.59 -1.10 -19.73
C HIS A 104 16.40 -2.63 -19.61
N GLN A 105 15.48 -3.12 -18.75
CA GLN A 105 15.12 -4.54 -18.60
C GLN A 105 16.29 -5.49 -18.27
N ILE A 106 17.34 -4.99 -17.64
CA ILE A 106 18.52 -5.79 -17.35
C ILE A 106 18.27 -6.59 -16.06
N PRO A 107 18.46 -7.93 -16.08
CA PRO A 107 18.22 -8.77 -14.92
C PRO A 107 19.23 -8.42 -13.84
N PHE A 108 18.78 -7.60 -12.91
CA PHE A 108 19.50 -7.32 -11.70
C PHE A 108 19.29 -8.50 -10.75
N GLU A 109 20.35 -9.07 -10.18
CA GLU A 109 20.21 -9.90 -8.97
C GLU A 109 19.94 -8.94 -7.80
N PRO A 110 18.69 -8.77 -7.35
CA PRO A 110 18.44 -7.96 -6.18
C PRO A 110 18.84 -8.82 -4.99
N VAL A 111 20.09 -8.70 -4.55
CA VAL A 111 20.42 -9.19 -3.21
C VAL A 111 19.84 -8.19 -2.24
N TYR A 112 18.60 -8.44 -1.82
CA TYR A 112 18.02 -7.79 -0.67
C TYR A 112 18.98 -8.05 0.49
N ASP A 113 19.66 -7.01 0.96
CA ASP A 113 20.22 -7.07 2.31
C ASP A 113 19.07 -7.47 3.22
N ALA A 114 19.17 -8.65 3.85
CA ALA A 114 18.09 -9.22 4.66
C ALA A 114 17.73 -8.32 5.85
N THR A 115 18.54 -7.30 6.11
CA THR A 115 18.33 -6.34 7.19
C THR A 115 17.50 -5.14 6.73
N PHE A 116 16.29 -5.02 7.30
CA PHE A 116 15.49 -3.79 7.25
C PHE A 116 16.13 -2.72 8.15
N THR A 117 16.09 -1.45 7.75
CA THR A 117 16.50 -0.33 8.60
C THR A 117 15.63 -0.26 9.87
N ALA A 118 16.14 0.35 10.95
CA ALA A 118 15.37 0.47 12.20
C ALA A 118 14.01 1.15 12.00
N ASP A 119 13.93 2.12 11.08
CA ASP A 119 12.68 2.79 10.74
C ASP A 119 11.73 1.90 9.91
N GLU A 120 12.25 1.13 8.96
CA GLU A 120 11.44 0.13 8.25
C GLU A 120 10.90 -0.92 9.22
N GLN A 121 11.73 -1.47 10.11
CA GLN A 121 11.30 -2.43 11.13
C GLN A 121 10.21 -1.86 12.04
N ARG A 122 10.33 -0.58 12.41
CA ARG A 122 9.31 0.13 13.19
C ARG A 122 7.99 0.23 12.42
N ILE A 123 8.02 0.59 11.13
CA ILE A 123 6.81 0.68 10.30
C ILE A 123 6.18 -0.70 10.11
N LEU A 124 6.98 -1.71 9.73
CA LEU A 124 6.51 -3.07 9.50
C LEU A 124 5.90 -3.70 10.77
N SER A 125 6.47 -3.45 11.95
CA SER A 125 5.94 -3.98 13.21
C SER A 125 4.70 -3.22 13.71
N SER A 126 4.69 -1.89 13.57
CA SER A 126 3.59 -1.05 14.10
C SER A 126 2.36 -0.96 13.19
N ARG A 127 2.52 -1.12 11.87
CA ARG A 127 1.44 -0.98 10.88
C ARG A 127 1.01 -2.30 10.26
N LEU A 128 1.96 -3.02 9.66
CA LEU A 128 1.69 -4.34 9.09
C LEU A 128 1.56 -5.44 10.15
N HIS A 129 1.98 -5.17 11.39
CA HIS A 129 2.04 -6.16 12.47
C HIS A 129 2.79 -7.43 12.05
N TRP A 130 3.88 -7.26 11.29
CA TRP A 130 4.79 -8.35 10.97
C TRP A 130 5.66 -8.63 12.19
N ASP A 131 5.56 -9.85 12.70
CA ASP A 131 6.42 -10.31 13.78
C ASP A 131 7.84 -10.56 13.20
N PRO A 132 8.92 -10.27 13.94
CA PRO A 132 10.27 -10.69 13.55
C PRO A 132 10.38 -12.17 13.16
N SER A 133 9.52 -13.04 13.70
CA SER A 133 9.40 -14.46 13.32
C SER A 133 8.84 -14.68 11.91
N ASP A 134 7.94 -13.84 11.41
CA ASP A 134 7.51 -13.86 10.00
C ASP A 134 8.69 -13.54 9.07
N ILE A 135 9.51 -12.55 9.48
CA ILE A 135 10.72 -12.14 8.75
C ILE A 135 11.77 -13.26 8.81
N ALA A 136 11.94 -13.92 9.96
CA ALA A 136 12.87 -15.03 10.13
C ALA A 136 12.44 -16.27 9.32
N LEU A 137 11.15 -16.56 9.22
CA LEU A 137 10.60 -17.63 8.39
C LEU A 137 10.96 -17.46 6.91
N VAL A 138 10.92 -16.22 6.43
CA VAL A 138 11.28 -15.81 5.07
C VAL A 138 12.80 -15.86 4.85
N SER A 139 13.59 -15.62 5.90
CA SER A 139 15.06 -15.53 5.82
C SER A 139 15.79 -16.89 5.84
N GLY A 140 15.11 -17.98 6.21
CA GLY A 140 15.56 -19.36 5.98
C GLY A 140 16.83 -19.80 6.73
N HIS A 141 16.64 -20.47 7.87
CA HIS A 141 17.69 -21.33 8.45
C HIS A 141 17.29 -22.79 8.70
N ASP A 142 16.04 -23.19 8.44
CA ASP A 142 15.61 -24.59 8.63
C ASP A 142 14.83 -25.15 7.43
N GLU A 143 15.01 -26.45 7.17
CA GLU A 143 14.20 -27.25 6.25
C GLU A 143 12.75 -27.31 6.77
N LEU A 144 11.94 -26.36 6.33
CA LEU A 144 10.56 -26.24 6.80
C LEU A 144 9.63 -27.22 6.10
N SER A 145 8.70 -27.77 6.89
CA SER A 145 7.59 -28.64 6.49
C SER A 145 6.80 -28.11 5.26
N PRO A 146 6.14 -28.99 4.46
CA PRO A 146 5.22 -28.60 3.38
C PRO A 146 4.18 -27.55 3.75
N ASN A 147 3.80 -27.45 5.03
CA ASN A 147 2.90 -26.39 5.53
C ASN A 147 3.50 -24.97 5.38
N SER A 148 4.82 -24.84 5.22
CA SER A 148 5.50 -23.56 5.05
C SER A 148 5.28 -22.93 3.69
N GLU A 149 5.04 -23.72 2.63
CA GLU A 149 4.87 -23.15 1.28
C GLU A 149 3.52 -22.45 1.12
N SER A 150 2.44 -23.05 1.63
CA SER A 150 1.13 -22.40 1.69
C SER A 150 1.19 -21.12 2.54
N MET A 151 1.91 -21.16 3.66
CA MET A 151 2.12 -19.99 4.51
C MET A 151 2.88 -18.88 3.79
N ILE A 152 3.93 -19.18 3.02
CA ILE A 152 4.68 -18.18 2.25
C ILE A 152 3.81 -17.54 1.16
N ILE A 153 2.99 -18.35 0.46
CA ILE A 153 2.06 -17.82 -0.55
C ILE A 153 1.02 -16.91 0.11
N GLY A 154 0.47 -17.32 1.27
CA GLY A 154 -0.45 -16.49 2.06
C GLY A 154 0.20 -15.17 2.49
N LEU A 155 1.40 -15.21 3.06
CA LEU A 155 2.15 -14.01 3.46
C LEU A 155 2.41 -13.06 2.29
N LEU A 156 2.79 -13.61 1.13
CA LEU A 156 3.02 -12.83 -0.07
C LEU A 156 1.72 -12.19 -0.60
N ASP A 157 0.60 -12.91 -0.57
CA ASP A 157 -0.72 -12.38 -0.95
C ASP A 157 -1.18 -11.27 0.01
N ASP A 158 -1.10 -11.50 1.33
CA ASP A 158 -1.37 -10.48 2.37
C ASP A 158 -0.59 -9.20 2.15
N LEU A 159 0.71 -9.35 1.88
CA LEU A 159 1.61 -8.23 1.69
C LEU A 159 1.29 -7.49 0.40
N CYS A 160 1.03 -8.22 -0.69
CA CYS A 160 0.59 -7.63 -1.94
C CYS A 160 -0.69 -6.82 -1.73
N ARG A 161 -1.68 -7.38 -1.01
CA ARG A 161 -2.94 -6.69 -0.66
C ARG A 161 -2.70 -5.43 0.17
N SER A 162 -1.88 -5.52 1.20
CA SER A 162 -1.54 -4.37 2.06
C SER A 162 -0.83 -3.28 1.27
N LEU A 163 0.10 -3.65 0.38
CA LEU A 163 0.79 -2.73 -0.51
C LEU A 163 -0.17 -2.06 -1.50
N MET A 164 -1.14 -2.79 -2.06
CA MET A 164 -2.19 -2.19 -2.90
C MET A 164 -2.99 -1.14 -2.14
N ALA A 165 -3.33 -1.41 -0.88
CA ALA A 165 -4.09 -0.47 -0.05
C ALA A 165 -3.30 0.81 0.21
N VAL A 166 -2.01 0.70 0.55
CA VAL A 166 -1.13 1.86 0.72
C VAL A 166 -1.04 2.67 -0.57
N PHE A 167 -0.90 2.03 -1.74
CA PHE A 167 -0.92 2.75 -3.02
C PHE A 167 -2.24 3.49 -3.26
N ILE A 168 -3.37 2.87 -2.93
CA ILE A 168 -4.69 3.50 -3.03
C ILE A 168 -4.75 4.73 -2.11
N GLY A 169 -4.31 4.60 -0.87
CA GLY A 169 -4.25 5.69 0.11
C GLY A 169 -3.36 6.84 -0.35
N VAL A 170 -2.15 6.54 -0.84
CA VAL A 170 -1.22 7.57 -1.34
C VAL A 170 -1.81 8.26 -2.56
N ALA A 171 -2.39 7.51 -3.51
CA ALA A 171 -3.05 8.09 -4.67
C ALA A 171 -4.22 8.99 -4.24
N ALA A 172 -5.07 8.55 -3.30
CA ALA A 172 -6.17 9.34 -2.77
C ALA A 172 -5.68 10.65 -2.13
N LYS A 173 -4.65 10.58 -1.28
CA LYS A 173 -4.00 11.74 -0.64
C LYS A 173 -3.46 12.72 -1.67
N GLN A 174 -2.85 12.25 -2.76
CA GLN A 174 -2.36 13.12 -3.83
C GLN A 174 -3.50 13.81 -4.59
N ARG A 175 -4.59 13.10 -4.89
CA ARG A 175 -5.76 13.74 -5.51
C ARG A 175 -6.42 14.76 -4.58
N GLN A 176 -6.45 14.53 -3.27
CA GLN A 176 -6.96 15.52 -2.30
C GLN A 176 -6.13 16.81 -2.31
N ARG A 177 -4.83 16.70 -2.59
CA ARG A 177 -3.93 17.86 -2.80
C ARG A 177 -4.06 18.50 -4.18
N GLY A 178 -4.93 17.99 -5.05
CA GLY A 178 -5.07 18.43 -6.44
C GLY A 178 -3.96 17.94 -7.37
N ASN A 179 -3.12 16.99 -6.94
CA ASN A 179 -2.02 16.45 -7.73
C ASN A 179 -2.43 15.18 -8.49
N GLU A 180 -3.27 15.35 -9.51
CA GLU A 180 -3.80 14.24 -10.32
C GLU A 180 -2.71 13.48 -11.09
N ALA A 181 -1.63 14.15 -11.48
CA ALA A 181 -0.51 13.52 -12.20
C ALA A 181 0.24 12.52 -11.32
N GLU A 182 0.57 12.89 -10.07
CA GLU A 182 1.18 11.97 -9.11
C GLU A 182 0.23 10.84 -8.72
N ALA A 183 -1.05 11.12 -8.53
CA ALA A 183 -2.04 10.08 -8.25
C ALA A 183 -2.13 9.05 -9.39
N ALA A 184 -2.15 9.50 -10.64
CA ALA A 184 -2.11 8.61 -11.80
C ALA A 184 -0.79 7.83 -11.90
N ALA A 185 0.33 8.41 -11.47
CA ALA A 185 1.61 7.69 -11.36
C ALA A 185 1.56 6.59 -10.29
N MET A 186 0.95 6.86 -9.14
CA MET A 186 0.74 5.85 -8.09
C MET A 186 -0.17 4.71 -8.56
N ASP A 187 -1.24 5.03 -9.30
CA ASP A 187 -2.07 3.99 -9.92
C ASP A 187 -1.25 3.11 -10.87
N ARG A 188 -0.33 3.68 -11.67
CA ARG A 188 0.56 2.92 -12.56
C ARG A 188 1.50 2.00 -11.78
N ILE A 189 2.17 2.51 -10.75
CA ILE A 189 3.06 1.71 -9.91
C ILE A 189 2.29 0.54 -9.28
N ARG A 190 1.07 0.80 -8.80
CA ARG A 190 0.18 -0.24 -8.30
C ARG A 190 -0.04 -1.34 -9.34
N TYR A 191 -0.29 -0.97 -10.60
CA TYR A 191 -0.46 -1.93 -11.70
C TYR A 191 0.80 -2.71 -12.01
N ASP A 192 1.95 -2.03 -12.06
CA ASP A 192 3.23 -2.70 -12.34
C ASP A 192 3.55 -3.74 -11.25
N VAL A 193 3.20 -3.46 -9.98
CA VAL A 193 3.35 -4.40 -8.87
C VAL A 193 2.35 -5.57 -8.98
N GLU A 194 1.10 -5.31 -9.35
CA GLU A 194 0.10 -6.37 -9.59
C GLU A 194 0.51 -7.28 -10.75
N ASP A 195 1.05 -6.71 -11.83
CA ASP A 195 1.57 -7.44 -12.98
C ASP A 195 2.81 -8.28 -12.62
N GLN A 196 3.75 -7.72 -11.85
CA GLN A 196 4.88 -8.48 -11.32
C GLN A 196 4.44 -9.66 -10.45
N TYR A 197 3.38 -9.51 -9.65
CA TYR A 197 2.83 -10.61 -8.85
C TYR A 197 2.27 -11.72 -9.74
N LEU A 198 1.50 -11.36 -10.79
CA LEU A 198 0.92 -12.31 -11.73
C LEU A 198 1.95 -13.12 -12.53
N HIS A 199 3.13 -12.53 -12.77
CA HIS A 199 4.24 -13.17 -13.46
C HIS A 199 5.26 -13.82 -12.51
N LEU A 200 4.99 -13.79 -11.20
CA LEU A 200 5.88 -14.41 -10.23
C LEU A 200 5.74 -15.93 -10.30
N ASP A 201 6.86 -16.63 -10.43
CA ASP A 201 6.87 -18.08 -10.35
C ASP A 201 6.65 -18.55 -8.90
N LEU A 202 5.39 -18.81 -8.56
CA LEU A 202 4.99 -19.29 -7.23
C LEU A 202 5.52 -20.70 -6.90
N SER A 203 6.05 -21.43 -7.88
CA SER A 203 6.72 -22.72 -7.64
C SER A 203 8.15 -22.55 -7.12
N HIS A 204 8.76 -21.38 -7.36
CA HIS A 204 10.12 -21.07 -6.90
C HIS A 204 10.11 -20.30 -5.58
N ARG A 205 10.58 -20.96 -4.52
CA ARG A 205 10.65 -20.38 -3.17
C ARG A 205 11.48 -19.10 -3.10
N SER A 206 12.65 -19.07 -3.75
CA SER A 206 13.52 -17.88 -3.77
C SER A 206 12.83 -16.68 -4.39
N ALA A 207 12.12 -16.87 -5.51
CA ALA A 207 11.36 -15.80 -6.16
C ALA A 207 10.28 -15.21 -5.23
N LYS A 208 9.59 -16.06 -4.45
CA LYS A 208 8.61 -15.61 -3.45
C LYS A 208 9.25 -14.82 -2.32
N ILE A 209 10.36 -15.31 -1.76
CA ILE A 209 11.11 -14.63 -0.70
C ILE A 209 11.59 -13.25 -1.20
N ASP A 210 12.18 -13.20 -2.40
CA ASP A 210 12.65 -11.96 -3.02
C ASP A 210 11.50 -10.97 -3.24
N ALA A 211 10.33 -11.46 -3.68
CA ALA A 211 9.13 -10.64 -3.83
C ALA A 211 8.63 -10.10 -2.48
N ILE A 212 8.64 -10.92 -1.42
CA ILE A 212 8.28 -10.50 -0.06
C ILE A 212 9.20 -9.36 0.41
N HIS A 213 10.52 -9.53 0.32
CA HIS A 213 11.46 -8.48 0.71
C HIS A 213 11.23 -7.18 -0.08
N ARG A 214 11.01 -7.29 -1.40
CA ARG A 214 10.68 -6.14 -2.25
C ARG A 214 9.44 -5.41 -1.76
N PHE A 215 8.37 -6.14 -1.56
CA PHE A 215 7.07 -5.58 -1.23
C PHE A 215 7.04 -4.98 0.17
N LEU A 216 7.76 -5.55 1.14
CA LEU A 216 7.92 -4.95 2.48
C LEU A 216 8.62 -3.60 2.41
N ARG A 217 9.69 -3.49 1.62
CA ARG A 217 10.40 -2.21 1.44
C ARG A 217 9.53 -1.18 0.75
N LEU A 218 8.80 -1.58 -0.30
CA LEU A 218 7.84 -0.70 -0.97
C LEU A 218 6.75 -0.26 0.00
N TYR A 219 6.17 -1.17 0.77
CA TYR A 219 5.16 -0.84 1.76
C TYR A 219 5.70 0.19 2.75
N ALA A 220 6.85 -0.09 3.38
CA ALA A 220 7.44 0.83 4.36
C ALA A 220 7.73 2.21 3.75
N TYR A 221 8.19 2.27 2.51
CA TYR A 221 8.41 3.53 1.81
C TYR A 221 7.11 4.33 1.57
N TYR A 222 6.08 3.70 1.00
CA TYR A 222 4.83 4.40 0.67
C TYR A 222 3.98 4.70 1.90
N GLU A 223 4.10 3.88 2.95
CA GLU A 223 3.46 4.14 4.25
C GLU A 223 4.01 5.42 4.89
N ARG A 224 5.31 5.70 4.76
CA ARG A 224 5.86 7.01 5.18
C ARG A 224 5.19 8.17 4.44
N ILE A 225 4.97 8.03 3.14
CA ILE A 225 4.34 9.07 2.32
C ILE A 225 2.87 9.24 2.74
N LEU A 226 2.18 8.14 2.98
CA LEU A 226 0.78 8.11 3.40
C LEU A 226 0.60 8.77 4.77
N CYS A 227 1.44 8.43 5.75
CA CYS A 227 1.39 8.99 7.09
C CYS A 227 2.15 10.30 7.27
N ALA A 228 2.84 10.82 6.24
CA ALA A 228 3.58 12.08 6.35
C ALA A 228 2.64 13.22 6.79
N GLY A 229 2.91 13.77 7.97
CA GLY A 229 2.14 14.84 8.59
C GLY A 229 1.08 14.40 9.62
N GLU A 230 0.88 13.09 9.82
CA GLU A 230 -0.03 12.60 10.87
C GLU A 230 0.64 12.69 12.25
N LEU A 231 -0.08 13.17 13.27
CA LEU A 231 0.45 13.26 14.65
C LEU A 231 0.89 11.89 15.16
N SER A 232 0.16 10.82 14.83
CA SER A 232 0.49 9.43 15.17
C SER A 232 1.85 8.96 14.64
N SER A 233 2.39 9.62 13.62
CA SER A 233 3.70 9.33 13.02
C SER A 233 4.88 10.01 13.73
N LEU A 234 4.63 10.89 14.70
CA LEU A 234 5.71 11.58 15.44
C LEU A 234 6.48 10.58 16.31
N ALA A 235 7.81 10.58 16.17
CA ALA A 235 8.72 9.64 16.84
C ALA A 235 8.71 9.73 18.38
N ASN A 236 8.17 10.81 18.95
CA ASN A 236 8.21 11.09 20.39
C ASN A 236 6.89 10.79 21.13
N ILE A 237 5.90 10.22 20.45
CA ILE A 237 4.62 9.85 21.07
C ILE A 237 4.71 8.42 21.58
N SER A 238 4.29 8.20 22.83
CA SER A 238 4.22 6.86 23.41
C SER A 238 3.17 6.00 22.70
N ASP A 239 3.31 4.67 22.74
CA ASP A 239 2.34 3.77 22.10
C ASP A 239 0.92 3.94 22.67
N ASP A 240 0.80 4.25 23.97
CA ASP A 240 -0.48 4.55 24.63
C ASP A 240 -1.13 5.84 24.13
N GLU A 241 -0.35 6.91 23.93
CA GLU A 241 -0.86 8.16 23.36
C GLU A 241 -1.22 8.00 21.90
N ARG A 242 -0.41 7.24 21.14
CA ARG A 242 -0.74 6.88 19.76
C ARG A 242 -2.07 6.12 19.72
N TRP A 243 -2.25 5.13 20.59
CA TRP A 243 -3.49 4.36 20.69
C TRP A 243 -4.71 5.24 21.03
N LYS A 244 -4.57 6.19 21.96
CA LYS A 244 -5.63 7.15 22.28
C LYS A 244 -5.98 8.05 21.10
N LEU A 245 -4.98 8.57 20.38
CA LEU A 245 -5.23 9.37 19.18
C LEU A 245 -5.97 8.55 18.12
N MET A 246 -5.63 7.28 18.00
CA MET A 246 -6.22 6.40 16.98
C MET A 246 -7.67 6.00 17.29
N THR A 247 -8.02 5.85 18.57
CA THR A 247 -9.36 5.40 19.01
C THR A 247 -10.39 6.52 19.11
N VAL A 248 -9.97 7.79 19.22
CA VAL A 248 -10.91 8.91 19.35
C VAL A 248 -11.55 9.30 18.02
N GLN A 249 -10.74 9.42 16.96
CA GLN A 249 -11.23 9.80 15.63
C GLN A 249 -10.26 9.26 14.58
N PRO A 250 -10.45 8.02 14.10
CA PRO A 250 -9.54 7.43 13.13
C PRO A 250 -9.57 8.24 11.83
N THR A 251 -8.39 8.52 11.27
CA THR A 251 -8.29 9.16 9.96
C THR A 251 -8.65 8.17 8.86
N LEU A 252 -9.09 8.66 7.69
CA LEU A 252 -9.37 7.79 6.54
C LEU A 252 -8.16 6.91 6.14
N PRO A 253 -6.90 7.42 6.06
CA PRO A 253 -5.73 6.58 5.85
C PRO A 253 -5.56 5.47 6.87
N MET A 254 -5.85 5.72 8.15
CA MET A 254 -5.81 4.68 9.17
C MET A 254 -6.89 3.63 8.98
N LEU A 255 -8.12 4.03 8.63
CA LEU A 255 -9.18 3.07 8.31
C LEU A 255 -8.79 2.19 7.11
N HIS A 256 -8.15 2.76 6.09
CA HIS A 256 -7.60 1.98 4.97
C HIS A 256 -6.57 0.96 5.44
N ASP A 257 -5.61 1.36 6.28
CA ASP A 257 -4.58 0.47 6.81
C ASP A 257 -5.19 -0.67 7.63
N TYR A 258 -6.14 -0.35 8.53
CA TYR A 258 -6.83 -1.36 9.33
C TYR A 258 -7.66 -2.33 8.47
N PHE A 259 -8.38 -1.84 7.47
CA PHE A 259 -9.12 -2.74 6.57
C PHE A 259 -8.18 -3.58 5.70
N ALA A 260 -7.07 -3.02 5.25
CA ALA A 260 -6.06 -3.72 4.46
C ALA A 260 -5.40 -4.88 5.22
N THR A 261 -5.15 -4.65 6.50
CA THR A 261 -4.48 -5.58 7.40
C THR A 261 -5.47 -6.32 8.31
N MET A 262 -6.76 -6.34 7.98
CA MET A 262 -7.83 -6.77 8.90
C MET A 262 -7.60 -8.16 9.50
N GLU A 263 -6.98 -9.10 8.78
CA GLU A 263 -6.64 -10.43 9.32
C GLU A 263 -5.70 -10.36 10.54
N ARG A 264 -4.86 -9.33 10.60
CA ARG A 264 -3.88 -9.07 11.67
C ARG A 264 -4.32 -7.98 12.64
N SER A 265 -5.15 -7.05 12.18
CA SER A 265 -5.58 -5.88 12.94
C SER A 265 -7.05 -5.88 13.36
N CYS A 266 -7.76 -7.01 13.21
CA CYS A 266 -9.20 -7.12 13.51
C CYS A 266 -9.56 -6.64 14.91
N MET A 267 -8.73 -6.96 15.90
CA MET A 267 -8.94 -6.55 17.29
C MET A 267 -8.80 -5.04 17.44
N GLN A 268 -7.79 -4.43 16.84
CA GLN A 268 -7.62 -2.98 16.85
C GLN A 268 -8.75 -2.27 16.11
N LEU A 269 -9.09 -2.74 14.90
CA LEU A 269 -10.18 -2.16 14.11
C LEU A 269 -11.50 -2.26 14.88
N SER A 270 -11.82 -3.41 15.46
CA SER A 270 -13.01 -3.60 16.29
C SER A 270 -13.06 -2.62 17.47
N GLN A 271 -11.93 -2.43 18.17
CA GLN A 271 -11.83 -1.45 19.27
C GLN A 271 -11.99 -0.01 18.78
N VAL A 272 -11.38 0.35 17.66
CA VAL A 272 -11.50 1.68 17.04
C VAL A 272 -12.95 1.95 16.65
N LEU A 273 -13.61 1.01 15.97
CA LEU A 273 -15.02 1.13 15.59
C LEU A 273 -15.92 1.19 16.82
N GLN A 274 -15.71 0.32 17.81
CA GLN A 274 -16.52 0.29 19.03
C GLN A 274 -16.39 1.58 19.87
N SER A 275 -15.25 2.26 19.84
CA SER A 275 -15.01 3.48 20.62
C SER A 275 -15.44 4.76 19.89
N SER A 276 -15.15 4.87 18.60
CA SER A 276 -15.42 6.09 17.82
C SER A 276 -16.74 6.06 17.04
N MET A 277 -17.13 4.91 16.49
CA MET A 277 -18.27 4.74 15.59
C MET A 277 -19.00 3.41 15.85
N PRO A 278 -19.68 3.24 17.00
CA PRO A 278 -20.22 1.94 17.40
C PRO A 278 -21.21 1.35 16.39
N TRP A 279 -21.92 2.21 15.66
CA TRP A 279 -22.85 1.82 14.59
C TRP A 279 -22.15 1.07 13.44
N ALA A 280 -20.85 1.30 13.24
CA ALA A 280 -20.06 0.75 12.14
C ALA A 280 -19.46 -0.62 12.47
N LEU A 281 -19.68 -1.19 13.66
CA LEU A 281 -19.08 -2.48 14.04
C LEU A 281 -19.47 -3.61 13.07
N MET A 282 -20.69 -3.58 12.52
CA MET A 282 -21.15 -4.55 11.51
C MET A 282 -20.39 -4.46 10.18
N MET A 283 -19.64 -3.38 9.93
CA MET A 283 -18.81 -3.26 8.74
C MET A 283 -17.66 -4.28 8.72
N LEU A 284 -17.35 -4.91 9.85
CA LEU A 284 -16.42 -6.04 9.92
C LEU A 284 -16.92 -7.27 9.14
N ASP A 285 -18.24 -7.39 8.90
CA ASP A 285 -18.82 -8.46 8.09
C ASP A 285 -18.68 -8.20 6.58
N MET A 286 -18.18 -7.03 6.19
CA MET A 286 -17.93 -6.71 4.79
C MET A 286 -16.79 -7.58 4.24
N PRO A 287 -16.97 -8.18 3.05
CA PRO A 287 -15.89 -8.90 2.39
C PRO A 287 -14.63 -8.04 2.23
N GLN A 288 -13.49 -8.64 2.56
CA GLN A 288 -12.22 -7.95 2.73
C GLN A 288 -11.86 -7.04 1.56
N GLY A 289 -12.01 -7.49 0.31
CA GLY A 289 -11.66 -6.67 -0.86
C GLY A 289 -12.45 -5.37 -0.95
N TRP A 290 -13.72 -5.40 -0.55
CA TRP A 290 -14.55 -4.21 -0.50
C TRP A 290 -14.18 -3.31 0.67
N SER A 291 -13.88 -3.90 1.83
CA SER A 291 -13.39 -3.19 3.01
C SER A 291 -12.10 -2.44 2.72
N VAL A 292 -11.12 -3.09 2.08
CA VAL A 292 -9.86 -2.47 1.64
C VAL A 292 -10.11 -1.37 0.62
N ARG A 293 -11.02 -1.60 -0.33
CA ARG A 293 -11.19 -0.69 -1.46
C ARG A 293 -11.89 0.60 -1.08
N PHE A 294 -12.93 0.49 -0.29
CA PHE A 294 -13.83 1.61 -0.02
C PHE A 294 -14.52 1.56 1.34
N GLY A 295 -14.10 0.67 2.25
CA GLY A 295 -14.71 0.55 3.59
C GLY A 295 -14.57 1.82 4.41
N GLY A 296 -13.40 2.45 4.37
CA GLY A 296 -13.16 3.73 5.05
C GLY A 296 -14.00 4.87 4.47
N GLU A 297 -14.06 4.99 3.14
CA GLU A 297 -14.86 6.00 2.43
C GLU A 297 -16.36 5.83 2.70
N LEU A 298 -16.85 4.58 2.70
CA LEU A 298 -18.24 4.29 3.01
C LEU A 298 -18.57 4.69 4.45
N ILE A 299 -17.69 4.39 5.42
CA ILE A 299 -17.90 4.83 6.81
C ILE A 299 -17.94 6.35 6.91
N ASP A 300 -17.00 7.05 6.28
CA ASP A 300 -16.90 8.52 6.32
C ASP A 300 -18.13 9.18 5.64
N ASP A 301 -18.53 8.69 4.46
CA ASP A 301 -19.72 9.17 3.74
C ASP A 301 -21.01 8.92 4.54
N MET A 302 -21.13 7.76 5.21
CA MET A 302 -22.27 7.46 6.09
C MET A 302 -22.28 8.34 7.34
N GLN A 303 -21.12 8.53 7.98
CA GLN A 303 -20.99 9.39 9.15
C GLN A 303 -21.42 10.82 8.85
N ALA A 304 -21.11 11.35 7.65
CA ALA A 304 -21.56 12.67 7.22
C ALA A 304 -23.09 12.80 7.13
N ILE A 305 -23.81 11.72 6.77
CA ILE A 305 -25.28 11.70 6.77
C ILE A 305 -25.81 11.55 8.21
N ILE A 306 -25.16 10.74 9.03
CA ILE A 306 -25.54 10.55 10.44
C ILE A 306 -25.43 11.88 11.20
N ASP A 307 -24.28 12.56 11.09
CA ASP A 307 -24.03 13.88 11.69
C ASP A 307 -24.96 14.97 11.13
N ALA A 308 -25.58 14.74 9.97
CA ALA A 308 -26.55 15.66 9.41
C ALA A 308 -27.91 15.64 10.12
N GLY A 309 -28.17 14.66 10.99
CA GLY A 309 -29.40 14.50 11.77
C GLY A 309 -30.13 13.17 11.56
N LEU A 310 -29.42 12.10 11.17
CA LEU A 310 -30.01 10.75 11.09
C LEU A 310 -29.87 10.06 12.46
N ASP A 311 -30.47 10.67 13.48
CA ASP A 311 -30.40 10.19 14.86
C ASP A 311 -31.01 8.78 14.99
N GLY A 312 -30.48 7.98 15.92
CA GLY A 312 -30.91 6.60 16.13
C GLY A 312 -30.48 5.61 15.04
N PHE A 313 -29.63 6.03 14.10
CA PHE A 313 -29.14 5.16 13.02
C PHE A 313 -28.50 3.87 13.54
N ARG A 314 -28.92 2.74 12.99
CA ARG A 314 -28.38 1.43 13.30
C ARG A 314 -28.35 0.55 12.07
N LEU A 315 -27.19 -0.06 11.80
CA LEU A 315 -27.08 -1.13 10.82
C LEU A 315 -27.81 -2.38 11.30
N GLU A 316 -28.55 -3.00 10.39
CA GLU A 316 -29.18 -4.31 10.60
C GLU A 316 -28.35 -5.43 9.99
N GLN A 317 -27.74 -5.17 8.84
CA GLN A 317 -26.99 -6.18 8.10
C GLN A 317 -25.98 -5.56 7.15
N VAL A 318 -24.81 -6.18 7.10
CA VAL A 318 -23.80 -5.99 6.06
C VAL A 318 -23.46 -7.36 5.52
N LYS A 319 -23.69 -7.62 4.23
CA LYS A 319 -23.33 -8.91 3.63
C LYS A 319 -23.14 -8.85 2.13
N GLU A 320 -22.50 -9.87 1.61
CA GLU A 320 -22.54 -10.22 0.19
C GLU A 320 -23.94 -10.76 -0.17
N LYS A 321 -24.49 -10.30 -1.30
CA LYS A 321 -25.69 -10.84 -1.92
C LYS A 321 -25.62 -10.71 -3.45
N TRP A 322 -25.54 -11.85 -4.14
CA TRP A 322 -25.51 -11.95 -5.62
C TRP A 322 -24.38 -11.17 -6.29
N GLY A 323 -23.17 -11.30 -5.74
CA GLY A 323 -21.95 -10.65 -6.18
C GLY A 323 -21.84 -9.19 -5.79
N LYS A 324 -22.65 -8.71 -4.84
CA LYS A 324 -22.74 -7.29 -4.49
C LYS A 324 -22.86 -7.09 -2.98
N LEU A 325 -22.34 -5.96 -2.51
CA LEU A 325 -22.50 -5.50 -1.14
C LEU A 325 -23.95 -5.07 -0.90
N CYS A 326 -24.56 -5.64 0.13
CA CYS A 326 -25.87 -5.26 0.63
C CYS A 326 -25.70 -4.75 2.06
N VAL A 327 -26.00 -3.48 2.27
CA VAL A 327 -26.03 -2.84 3.59
C VAL A 327 -27.48 -2.42 3.86
N SER A 328 -28.07 -2.90 4.94
CA SER A 328 -29.38 -2.46 5.43
C SER A 328 -29.26 -1.85 6.80
N PHE A 329 -30.12 -0.89 7.08
CA PHE A 329 -30.22 -0.18 8.34
C PHE A 329 -31.70 -0.08 8.72
N ASP A 330 -31.96 0.11 10.01
CA ASP A 330 -33.32 0.28 10.51
C ASP A 330 -33.92 1.56 9.91
N ASP A 331 -34.78 1.36 8.93
CA ASP A 331 -35.47 2.39 8.19
C ASP A 331 -37.00 2.26 8.26
N ASP A 332 -37.50 1.40 9.15
CA ASP A 332 -38.94 1.12 9.29
C ASP A 332 -39.66 2.32 9.94
N PRO A 333 -40.54 3.02 9.21
CA PRO A 333 -41.27 4.15 9.77
C PRO A 333 -42.32 3.73 10.83
N TRP A 334 -42.63 2.43 10.95
CA TRP A 334 -43.67 1.89 11.85
C TRP A 334 -43.14 1.32 13.16
N ASP A 335 -41.84 1.02 13.27
CA ASP A 335 -41.21 0.44 14.47
C ASP A 335 -40.66 1.52 15.44
N ALA A 336 -40.75 2.80 15.08
CA ALA A 336 -40.45 3.91 15.96
C ALA A 336 -41.55 4.05 17.03
N VAL A 337 -41.29 3.48 18.21
CA VAL A 337 -42.16 3.53 19.41
C VAL A 337 -42.55 4.96 19.82
N ASP A 338 -41.90 5.99 19.29
CA ASP A 338 -42.38 7.38 19.31
C ASP A 338 -42.22 8.02 17.91
N HIS A 339 -43.34 8.21 17.20
CA HIS A 339 -43.43 8.92 15.90
C HIS A 339 -42.86 10.36 15.88
N ARG A 340 -42.29 10.84 16.99
CA ARG A 340 -41.68 12.17 17.12
C ARG A 340 -40.20 12.22 16.71
N GLU A 341 -39.52 11.08 16.60
CA GLU A 341 -38.08 11.04 16.29
C GLU A 341 -37.74 10.88 14.79
N ARG A 342 -38.68 10.39 13.97
CA ARG A 342 -38.49 10.19 12.51
C ARG A 342 -39.40 11.13 11.70
N ASP A 343 -39.07 12.42 11.71
CA ASP A 343 -39.81 13.46 10.99
C ASP A 343 -39.51 13.48 9.47
N GLU A 344 -40.09 14.43 8.73
CA GLU A 344 -39.86 14.57 7.29
C GLU A 344 -38.38 14.79 6.94
N SER A 345 -37.63 15.48 7.81
CA SER A 345 -36.19 15.70 7.62
C SER A 345 -35.42 14.39 7.77
N TRP A 346 -35.74 13.58 8.78
CA TRP A 346 -35.16 12.26 8.97
C TRP A 346 -35.41 11.35 7.76
N MET A 347 -36.65 11.31 7.25
CA MET A 347 -37.01 10.49 6.08
C MET A 347 -36.22 10.89 4.82
N ARG A 348 -35.97 12.19 4.63
CA ARG A 348 -35.12 12.67 3.53
C ARG A 348 -33.68 12.19 3.69
N LEU A 349 -33.11 12.24 4.90
CA LEU A 349 -31.76 11.74 5.16
C LEU A 349 -31.67 10.22 4.98
N ALA A 350 -32.70 9.47 5.38
CA ALA A 350 -32.77 8.02 5.13
C ALA A 350 -32.81 7.70 3.63
N ASP A 351 -33.54 8.47 2.82
CA ASP A 351 -33.51 8.34 1.36
C ASP A 351 -32.14 8.63 0.74
N VAL A 352 -31.42 9.62 1.29
CA VAL A 352 -30.04 9.92 0.89
C VAL A 352 -29.10 8.77 1.28
N MET A 353 -29.25 8.20 2.47
CA MET A 353 -28.50 7.01 2.91
C MET A 353 -28.76 5.82 1.99
N ARG A 354 -30.03 5.51 1.66
CA ARG A 354 -30.38 4.44 0.70
C ARG A 354 -29.73 4.66 -0.67
N ALA A 355 -29.72 5.91 -1.15
CA ALA A 355 -29.06 6.26 -2.41
C ALA A 355 -27.54 6.04 -2.35
N LEU A 356 -26.89 6.47 -1.26
CA LEU A 356 -25.46 6.25 -1.01
C LEU A 356 -25.12 4.76 -1.01
N LEU A 357 -25.83 3.96 -0.21
CA LEU A 357 -25.61 2.52 -0.10
C LEU A 357 -25.83 1.80 -1.44
N SER A 358 -26.83 2.24 -2.21
CA SER A 358 -27.06 1.71 -3.56
C SER A 358 -25.87 1.98 -4.49
N CYS A 359 -25.21 3.14 -4.37
CA CYS A 359 -24.01 3.46 -5.16
C CYS A 359 -22.84 2.54 -4.81
N TYR A 360 -22.58 2.32 -3.52
CA TYR A 360 -21.55 1.38 -3.07
C TYR A 360 -21.89 -0.07 -3.44
N GLN A 361 -23.17 -0.47 -3.41
CA GLN A 361 -23.62 -1.74 -3.94
C GLN A 361 -23.30 -1.88 -5.44
N GLY A 362 -23.57 -0.84 -6.24
CA GLY A 362 -23.21 -0.82 -7.67
C GLY A 362 -21.70 -0.96 -7.89
N LEU A 363 -20.90 -0.24 -7.11
CA LEU A 363 -19.43 -0.27 -7.14
C LEU A 363 -18.88 -1.65 -6.77
N SER A 364 -19.41 -2.26 -5.71
CA SER A 364 -18.96 -3.56 -5.20
C SER A 364 -19.10 -4.68 -6.23
N GLY A 365 -20.15 -4.65 -7.06
CA GLY A 365 -20.35 -5.63 -8.14
C GLY A 365 -19.27 -5.59 -9.22
N ARG A 366 -18.49 -4.51 -9.30
CA ARG A 366 -17.36 -4.35 -10.21
C ARG A 366 -16.00 -4.39 -9.50
N THR A 367 -16.02 -4.72 -8.21
CA THR A 367 -14.85 -4.72 -7.35
C THR A 367 -14.58 -6.15 -6.90
N CYS A 368 -13.35 -6.62 -7.08
CA CYS A 368 -12.95 -7.92 -6.59
C CYS A 368 -13.24 -8.03 -5.09
N ILE A 369 -14.06 -9.02 -4.74
CA ILE A 369 -14.54 -9.24 -3.37
C ILE A 369 -13.42 -9.57 -2.37
N ARG A 370 -12.26 -10.00 -2.88
CA ARG A 370 -11.12 -10.43 -2.05
C ARG A 370 -10.05 -9.38 -1.85
N CYS A 371 -9.71 -8.65 -2.90
CA CYS A 371 -8.58 -7.72 -2.87
C CYS A 371 -8.91 -6.27 -3.26
N GLY A 372 -10.15 -5.99 -3.67
CA GLY A 372 -10.56 -4.62 -3.98
C GLY A 372 -10.16 -4.10 -5.36
N SER A 373 -9.51 -4.92 -6.20
CA SER A 373 -9.15 -4.53 -7.57
C SER A 373 -10.39 -4.30 -8.44
N TRP A 374 -10.29 -3.33 -9.36
CA TRP A 374 -11.31 -3.08 -10.40
C TRP A 374 -10.91 -3.66 -11.76
N HIS A 375 -9.71 -4.26 -11.84
CA HIS A 375 -9.10 -4.67 -13.09
C HIS A 375 -9.33 -6.14 -13.37
N ASP A 376 -9.67 -6.43 -14.63
CA ASP A 376 -9.95 -7.77 -15.15
C ASP A 376 -10.79 -8.58 -14.14
N VAL A 377 -11.94 -8.03 -13.74
CA VAL A 377 -12.88 -8.65 -12.79
C VAL A 377 -13.91 -9.45 -13.57
N ARG A 378 -14.01 -10.74 -13.24
CA ARG A 378 -15.02 -11.65 -13.78
C ARG A 378 -15.90 -12.17 -12.65
N THR A 379 -17.07 -12.66 -13.02
CA THR A 379 -17.99 -13.31 -12.09
C THR A 379 -18.04 -14.80 -12.38
N SER A 380 -18.00 -15.61 -11.32
CA SER A 380 -18.30 -17.04 -11.41
C SER A 380 -19.69 -17.26 -12.01
N VAL A 381 -19.81 -18.31 -12.83
CA VAL A 381 -21.06 -18.67 -13.54
C VAL A 381 -21.89 -19.65 -12.71
N ASP A 382 -21.21 -20.51 -11.93
CA ASP A 382 -21.82 -21.60 -11.18
C ASP A 382 -21.77 -21.35 -9.66
N GLY A 383 -22.90 -21.64 -9.01
CA GLY A 383 -23.03 -21.52 -7.56
C GLY A 383 -23.14 -20.08 -7.08
N TRP A 384 -22.22 -19.68 -6.21
CA TRP A 384 -22.20 -18.33 -5.64
C TRP A 384 -21.59 -17.34 -6.63
N ILE A 385 -22.32 -16.27 -6.94
CA ILE A 385 -21.87 -15.21 -7.84
C ILE A 385 -20.90 -14.32 -7.06
N TYR A 386 -19.61 -14.32 -7.40
CA TYR A 386 -18.62 -13.46 -6.77
C TYR A 386 -17.78 -12.73 -7.82
N PRO A 387 -17.59 -11.40 -7.69
CA PRO A 387 -16.63 -10.68 -8.52
C PRO A 387 -15.20 -10.99 -8.05
N ILE A 388 -14.41 -11.62 -8.91
CA ILE A 388 -13.00 -11.98 -8.64
C ILE A 388 -12.11 -11.42 -9.76
N CYS A 389 -10.99 -10.81 -9.39
CA CYS A 389 -10.00 -10.36 -10.37
C CYS A 389 -9.04 -11.49 -10.74
N ARG A 390 -8.35 -11.30 -11.88
CA ARG A 390 -7.37 -12.25 -12.40
C ARG A 390 -6.34 -12.69 -11.37
N ARG A 391 -5.80 -11.75 -10.59
CA ARG A 391 -4.81 -12.04 -9.54
C ARG A 391 -5.34 -12.99 -8.49
N CYS A 392 -6.50 -12.69 -7.90
CA CYS A 392 -7.05 -13.54 -6.86
C CYS A 392 -7.39 -14.94 -7.37
N GLN A 393 -7.84 -15.04 -8.63
CA GLN A 393 -8.05 -16.35 -9.25
C GLN A 393 -6.72 -17.09 -9.48
N TYR A 394 -5.66 -16.39 -9.88
CA TYR A 394 -4.33 -16.98 -10.05
C TYR A 394 -3.80 -17.56 -8.74
N THR A 395 -3.89 -16.79 -7.64
CA THR A 395 -3.50 -17.26 -6.30
C THR A 395 -4.31 -18.48 -5.88
N ASP A 396 -5.63 -18.47 -6.09
CA ASP A 396 -6.50 -19.61 -5.79
C ASP A 396 -6.14 -20.86 -6.58
N SER A 397 -5.89 -20.71 -7.87
CA SER A 397 -5.51 -21.82 -8.73
C SER A 397 -4.15 -22.39 -8.33
N ALA A 398 -3.20 -21.54 -7.92
CA ALA A 398 -1.91 -21.98 -7.37
C ALA A 398 -2.07 -22.77 -6.07
N LEU A 399 -2.92 -22.30 -5.15
CA LEU A 399 -3.18 -22.98 -3.86
C LEU A 399 -3.97 -24.29 -4.04
N SER A 400 -4.94 -24.31 -4.95
CA SER A 400 -5.79 -25.47 -5.23
C SER A 400 -5.20 -26.45 -6.26
N GLN A 401 -4.06 -26.11 -6.87
CA GLN A 401 -3.43 -26.88 -7.95
C GLN A 401 -4.35 -27.10 -9.16
N THR A 402 -5.17 -26.10 -9.49
CA THR A 402 -6.06 -26.12 -10.67
C THR A 402 -5.44 -25.34 -11.84
N ASP A 403 -5.87 -25.65 -13.07
CA ASP A 403 -5.45 -24.86 -14.23
C ASP A 403 -6.12 -23.48 -14.19
N PHE A 404 -5.30 -22.46 -13.93
CA PHE A 404 -5.75 -21.08 -13.87
C PHE A 404 -6.47 -20.63 -15.15
N ASN A 405 -5.97 -20.99 -16.34
CA ASN A 405 -6.53 -20.50 -17.59
C ASN A 405 -7.90 -21.11 -17.85
N GLU A 406 -8.05 -22.40 -17.58
CA GLU A 406 -9.33 -23.11 -17.71
C GLU A 406 -10.40 -22.47 -16.82
N VAL A 407 -10.08 -22.26 -15.54
CA VAL A 407 -11.03 -21.63 -14.60
C VAL A 407 -11.33 -20.20 -15.02
N TRP A 408 -10.31 -19.40 -15.32
CA TRP A 408 -10.47 -17.99 -15.68
C TRP A 408 -11.35 -17.78 -16.91
N ASP A 409 -11.12 -18.59 -17.97
CA ASP A 409 -11.86 -18.48 -19.22
C ASP A 409 -13.29 -19.01 -19.15
N SER A 410 -13.60 -19.84 -18.15
CA SER A 410 -14.99 -20.23 -17.85
C SER A 410 -15.81 -19.10 -17.21
N MET A 411 -15.18 -18.12 -16.56
CA MET A 411 -15.88 -17.07 -15.82
C MET A 411 -16.52 -16.02 -16.75
N VAL A 412 -17.68 -15.49 -16.36
CA VAL A 412 -18.37 -14.45 -17.13
C VAL A 412 -17.63 -13.11 -16.98
N LYS A 413 -17.22 -12.54 -18.10
CA LYS A 413 -16.73 -11.15 -18.14
C LYS A 413 -17.86 -10.20 -17.73
N MET A 414 -17.56 -9.32 -16.79
CA MET A 414 -18.49 -8.27 -16.37
C MET A 414 -18.83 -7.37 -17.56
N ALA A 415 -20.05 -7.48 -18.08
CA ALA A 415 -20.43 -6.88 -19.35
C ALA A 415 -20.24 -5.34 -19.36
N ASP A 416 -19.64 -4.81 -20.43
CA ASP A 416 -19.33 -3.37 -20.60
C ASP A 416 -20.57 -2.49 -20.84
N ASN A 417 -21.69 -3.12 -21.18
CA ASN A 417 -22.96 -2.50 -21.58
C ASN A 417 -23.94 -2.28 -20.41
N ILE A 418 -23.55 -2.59 -19.17
CA ILE A 418 -24.30 -2.15 -17.99
C ILE A 418 -24.04 -0.65 -17.86
N VAL A 419 -25.09 0.17 -18.05
CA VAL A 419 -25.18 1.63 -17.81
C VAL A 419 -23.98 2.11 -17.00
N SER A 420 -23.18 3.02 -17.57
CA SER A 420 -21.96 3.53 -16.90
C SER A 420 -22.29 3.83 -15.44
N LEU A 421 -21.40 3.48 -14.50
CA LEU A 421 -21.72 3.68 -13.08
C LEU A 421 -22.03 5.15 -12.82
N THR A 422 -21.41 6.05 -13.60
CA THR A 422 -21.74 7.47 -13.65
C THR A 422 -23.19 7.75 -14.08
N SER A 423 -23.69 7.13 -15.16
CA SER A 423 -25.08 7.30 -15.63
C SER A 423 -26.11 6.66 -14.70
N TRP A 424 -25.76 5.54 -14.05
CA TRP A 424 -26.59 4.95 -13.01
C TRP A 424 -26.61 5.87 -11.79
N ALA A 425 -25.45 6.41 -11.42
CA ALA A 425 -25.35 7.40 -10.37
C ALA A 425 -26.13 8.66 -10.72
N ASP A 426 -26.19 9.13 -11.98
CA ASP A 426 -27.00 10.30 -12.38
C ASP A 426 -28.49 10.17 -12.04
N ILE A 427 -29.01 8.95 -11.81
CA ILE A 427 -30.37 8.72 -11.32
C ILE A 427 -30.48 8.97 -9.80
N PHE A 428 -29.43 8.66 -9.04
CA PHE A 428 -29.37 8.78 -7.58
C PHE A 428 -28.68 10.07 -7.09
N ILE A 429 -27.80 10.64 -7.92
CA ILE A 429 -27.02 11.86 -7.71
C ILE A 429 -27.91 13.08 -7.46
N PRO A 430 -29.06 13.27 -8.12
CA PRO A 430 -29.98 14.35 -7.78
C PRO A 430 -30.40 14.31 -6.30
N LYS A 431 -30.62 13.12 -5.75
CA LYS A 431 -30.92 12.93 -4.31
C LYS A 431 -29.69 13.23 -3.44
N MET A 432 -28.48 12.89 -3.90
CA MET A 432 -27.23 13.16 -3.16
C MET A 432 -26.73 14.62 -3.27
N ARG A 433 -27.08 15.34 -4.34
CA ARG A 433 -26.69 16.75 -4.57
C ARG A 433 -27.43 17.74 -3.68
N ASP A 434 -28.59 17.35 -3.15
CA ASP A 434 -29.50 18.28 -2.49
C ASP A 434 -28.92 18.82 -1.17
N LEU A 435 -28.27 17.99 -0.34
CA LEU A 435 -27.81 18.44 0.98
C LEU A 435 -26.57 17.62 1.41
N LYS A 436 -25.41 18.29 1.55
CA LYS A 436 -24.22 17.84 2.30
C LYS A 436 -23.29 16.77 1.68
N LEU A 437 -23.67 16.04 0.63
CA LEU A 437 -22.81 14.99 0.02
C LEU A 437 -22.08 15.38 -1.27
N LYS A 438 -22.06 16.67 -1.64
CA LYS A 438 -21.32 17.14 -2.83
C LYS A 438 -19.84 16.72 -2.85
N HIS A 439 -19.27 16.53 -1.67
CA HIS A 439 -17.87 16.14 -1.48
C HIS A 439 -17.70 14.68 -1.03
N ALA A 440 -18.78 13.88 -1.07
CA ALA A 440 -18.73 12.47 -0.72
C ALA A 440 -17.76 11.72 -1.63
N HIS A 441 -17.01 10.80 -1.03
CA HIS A 441 -15.97 10.03 -1.71
C HIS A 441 -16.55 9.16 -2.83
N ILE A 442 -17.79 8.69 -2.67
CA ILE A 442 -18.48 7.85 -3.66
C ILE A 442 -18.49 8.46 -5.07
N HIS A 443 -18.64 9.78 -5.21
CA HIS A 443 -18.64 10.42 -6.53
C HIS A 443 -17.31 10.21 -7.26
N LYS A 444 -16.21 10.34 -6.52
CA LYS A 444 -14.85 10.15 -7.04
C LYS A 444 -14.56 8.68 -7.31
N LEU A 445 -15.01 7.79 -6.44
CA LEU A 445 -14.83 6.34 -6.62
C LEU A 445 -15.54 5.84 -7.88
N LEU A 446 -16.76 6.31 -8.15
CA LEU A 446 -17.51 5.96 -9.37
C LEU A 446 -16.77 6.43 -10.63
N GLN A 447 -16.26 7.68 -10.64
CA GLN A 447 -15.47 8.22 -11.74
C GLN A 447 -14.20 7.39 -11.98
N LEU A 448 -13.43 7.11 -10.92
CA LEU A 448 -12.19 6.33 -11.02
C LEU A 448 -12.45 4.89 -11.49
N CYS A 449 -13.61 4.30 -11.15
CA CYS A 449 -14.00 2.96 -11.61
C CYS A 449 -14.24 2.95 -13.13
N ASP A 450 -14.96 3.95 -13.63
CA ASP A 450 -15.22 4.10 -15.07
C ASP A 450 -13.92 4.44 -15.85
N GLU A 451 -13.01 5.25 -15.28
CA GLU A 451 -11.70 5.57 -15.88
C GLU A 451 -10.76 4.36 -15.91
N GLY A 452 -10.70 3.61 -14.81
CA GLY A 452 -9.90 2.39 -14.72
C GLY A 452 -10.24 1.43 -15.85
N ARG A 453 -11.53 1.20 -16.10
CA ARG A 453 -11.99 0.31 -17.19
C ARG A 453 -11.57 0.77 -18.58
N ARG A 454 -11.70 2.07 -18.90
CA ARG A 454 -11.35 2.59 -20.25
C ARG A 454 -9.88 2.44 -20.59
N ARG A 455 -8.99 2.32 -19.61
CA ARG A 455 -7.56 2.12 -19.87
C ARG A 455 -7.20 0.67 -20.26
N PHE A 456 -8.11 -0.28 -20.01
CA PHE A 456 -7.85 -1.72 -20.19
C PHE A 456 -8.85 -2.43 -21.10
N ALA A 457 -9.90 -1.75 -21.57
CA ALA A 457 -10.69 -2.15 -22.73
C ALA A 457 -9.94 -1.75 -24.01
#